data_AF-A0A1H0JVF8-F1
#
_entry.id   AF-A0A1H0JVF8-F1
#
_cell.length_a   1.000
_cell.length_b   1.000
_cell.length_c   1.000
_cell.angle_alpha   90.00
_cell.angle_beta   90.00
_cell.angle_gamma   90.00
#
_symmetry.space_group_name_H-M   'P 1'
#
loop_
_entity.id
_entity.type
_entity.pdbx_description
1 polymer ?
#
loop_
_entity_poly.entity_id
_entity_poly.type
_entity_poly.pdbx_seq_one_letter_code
_entity_poly.pdbx_strand_id
1 'polypeptide(L)'
;MPKLVMPLSNNDAAFLSTAAAAAALAGVPIETLNSQCFCISLDKDALRETLESTLGQPGLFELVQQRCPHLFAAHPVFIAPAHLDRMAQVVRAVESVVALPAYREEVLAHSPAIARHDPSGVKGVFFGYDFHVTENNFGLIEINTNAGGAMLNAVLSRAQHACCPAIEQLLPPSTKAEAFESRIIAMFRQEWSQYGLDKPLRSIAIVDEAPEQQYLYPEFLLFQQLFQRHGLEAVIIDPSELSLRDGLLWHNRLAIDMVYNRLTDFSLKAVGNATLRQAYLERATLLTPHPQAHALYADKRNLALLCDAQRLKAWGVPQATQDLLLTSIPYTEIVTAENAERLWQERRGLFFKPCAGFGSRAAYRGDKLTQRVWQEILAGEYVAQALILPGQRTLSAETTASVLKFDVRNYAYAGEVLSVAARLYQGQTTNFRTLGGGFAPVYPGPKTAG
;
A
#
# COMPACT_ATOMS: atom_id res chain seq x y z
N MET A 1 -45.57 -24.04 49.74
CA MET A 1 -44.52 -24.86 49.11
C MET A 1 -44.84 -25.01 47.63
N PRO A 2 -44.01 -24.46 46.73
CA PRO A 2 -44.29 -24.39 45.30
C PRO A 2 -44.01 -25.74 44.63
N LYS A 3 -44.86 -26.13 43.68
CA LYS A 3 -44.59 -27.26 42.78
C LYS A 3 -43.89 -26.74 41.53
N LEU A 4 -42.66 -27.23 41.37
CA LEU A 4 -41.91 -27.52 40.14
C LEU A 4 -42.37 -26.82 38.85
N VAL A 5 -41.52 -25.91 38.37
CA VAL A 5 -41.44 -25.53 36.95
C VAL A 5 -40.14 -26.13 36.40
N MET A 6 -40.24 -26.91 35.33
CA MET A 6 -39.15 -27.24 34.39
C MET A 6 -39.74 -27.99 33.17
N PRO A 7 -39.12 -27.95 31.96
CA PRO A 7 -38.84 -26.78 31.12
C PRO A 7 -39.15 -27.03 29.61
N LEU A 8 -38.71 -26.10 28.76
CA LEU A 8 -38.51 -26.13 27.28
C LEU A 8 -39.74 -25.67 26.45
N SER A 9 -39.60 -24.77 25.47
CA SER A 9 -38.48 -24.62 24.52
C SER A 9 -37.99 -23.17 24.33
N ASN A 10 -36.68 -22.99 24.56
CA ASN A 10 -35.87 -22.23 23.60
C ASN A 10 -35.60 -23.18 22.44
N ASN A 11 -35.96 -22.78 21.21
CA ASN A 11 -35.14 -23.00 20.01
C ASN A 11 -35.82 -22.35 18.79
N ASP A 12 -34.97 -21.87 17.89
CA ASP A 12 -35.26 -21.50 16.49
C ASP A 12 -35.54 -20.02 16.16
N ALA A 13 -34.85 -19.07 16.80
CA ALA A 13 -34.86 -17.66 16.35
C ALA A 13 -33.49 -17.00 16.11
N ALA A 14 -32.36 -17.63 16.46
CA ALA A 14 -31.04 -17.00 16.32
C ALA A 14 -30.12 -17.61 15.23
N PHE A 15 -30.42 -18.81 14.72
CA PHE A 15 -29.58 -19.48 13.71
C PHE A 15 -30.03 -19.26 12.26
N LEU A 16 -31.30 -18.89 12.03
CA LEU A 16 -31.84 -18.62 10.69
C LEU A 16 -31.45 -17.24 10.15
N SER A 17 -31.08 -16.30 11.02
CA SER A 17 -30.69 -14.92 10.66
C SER A 17 -29.38 -14.85 9.87
N THR A 18 -28.36 -15.62 10.27
CA THR A 18 -27.04 -15.58 9.64
C THR A 18 -27.01 -16.32 8.31
N ALA A 19 -27.65 -17.49 8.20
CA ALA A 19 -27.74 -18.22 6.93
C ALA A 19 -28.61 -17.49 5.88
N ALA A 20 -29.73 -16.89 6.28
CA ALA A 20 -30.58 -16.11 5.37
C ALA A 20 -29.90 -14.81 4.92
N ALA A 21 -29.12 -14.15 5.78
CA ALA A 21 -28.35 -12.97 5.43
C ALA A 21 -27.17 -13.29 4.50
N ALA A 22 -26.50 -14.45 4.68
CA ALA A 22 -25.50 -14.98 3.75
C ALA A 22 -26.11 -15.26 2.38
N ALA A 23 -27.28 -15.91 2.37
CA ALA A 23 -28.04 -16.19 1.15
C ALA A 23 -28.54 -14.92 0.45
N ALA A 24 -28.82 -13.86 1.20
CA ALA A 24 -29.25 -12.56 0.65
C ALA A 24 -28.12 -11.81 -0.07
N LEU A 25 -26.85 -12.04 0.29
CA LEU A 25 -25.69 -11.50 -0.43
C LEU A 25 -25.20 -12.44 -1.54
N ALA A 26 -25.50 -13.74 -1.47
CA ALA A 26 -25.09 -14.71 -2.48
C ALA A 26 -25.64 -14.33 -3.86
N GLY A 27 -24.75 -14.17 -4.83
CA GLY A 27 -25.10 -13.79 -6.21
C GLY A 27 -25.33 -12.29 -6.43
N VAL A 28 -25.19 -11.44 -5.41
CA VAL A 28 -25.23 -9.99 -5.59
C VAL A 28 -23.91 -9.53 -6.24
N PRO A 29 -23.95 -8.81 -7.39
CA PRO A 29 -22.75 -8.27 -8.02
C PRO A 29 -22.00 -7.32 -7.08
N ILE A 30 -20.67 -7.33 -7.14
CA ILE A 30 -19.82 -6.46 -6.31
C ILE A 30 -20.12 -4.98 -6.53
N GLU A 31 -20.43 -4.57 -7.77
CA GLU A 31 -20.82 -3.20 -8.08
C GLU A 31 -22.14 -2.80 -7.41
N THR A 32 -23.08 -3.73 -7.27
CA THR A 32 -24.31 -3.51 -6.51
C THR A 32 -24.00 -3.29 -5.03
N LEU A 33 -23.09 -4.07 -4.44
CA LEU A 33 -22.67 -3.84 -3.05
C LEU A 33 -22.00 -2.48 -2.89
N ASN A 34 -21.09 -2.11 -3.79
CA ASN A 34 -20.41 -0.81 -3.72
C ASN A 34 -21.33 0.39 -3.99
N SER A 35 -22.41 0.23 -4.76
CA SER A 35 -23.34 1.32 -5.12
C SER A 35 -24.61 1.40 -4.25
N GLN A 36 -25.04 0.29 -3.64
CA GLN A 36 -26.33 0.20 -2.94
C GLN A 36 -26.26 -0.28 -1.49
N CYS A 37 -25.11 -0.81 -1.03
CA CYS A 37 -24.93 -1.13 0.40
C CYS A 37 -24.37 0.08 1.15
N PHE A 38 -25.12 0.69 2.07
CA PHE A 38 -24.67 1.88 2.83
C PHE A 38 -24.17 1.54 4.25
N CYS A 39 -23.67 0.33 4.44
CA CYS A 39 -23.18 -0.12 5.74
C CYS A 39 -21.97 0.69 6.22
N ILE A 40 -22.09 1.23 7.43
CA ILE A 40 -20.99 1.77 8.22
C ILE A 40 -20.45 0.63 9.08
N SER A 41 -19.17 0.32 8.95
CA SER A 41 -18.53 -0.75 9.71
C SER A 41 -17.46 -0.26 10.67
N LEU A 42 -17.19 1.05 10.73
CA LEU A 42 -16.20 1.63 11.65
C LEU A 42 -16.84 2.05 12.97
N ASP A 43 -16.42 1.40 14.06
CA ASP A 43 -16.74 1.81 15.43
C ASP A 43 -15.74 2.88 15.89
N LYS A 44 -16.23 4.08 16.18
CA LYS A 44 -15.40 5.23 16.58
C LYS A 44 -14.83 5.08 17.98
N ASP A 45 -15.54 4.43 18.88
CA ASP A 45 -15.07 4.23 20.26
C ASP A 45 -13.99 3.14 20.28
N ALA A 46 -14.20 2.05 19.53
CA ALA A 46 -13.17 1.03 19.33
C ALA A 46 -11.93 1.58 18.60
N LEU A 47 -12.11 2.50 17.63
CA LEU A 47 -11.00 3.18 16.97
C LEU A 47 -10.19 4.04 17.94
N ARG A 48 -10.88 4.81 18.80
CA ARG A 48 -10.24 5.59 19.87
C ARG A 48 -9.46 4.68 20.81
N GLU A 49 -10.09 3.63 21.32
CA GLU A 49 -9.43 2.68 22.22
C GLU A 49 -8.18 2.05 21.58
N THR A 50 -8.29 1.62 20.33
CA THR A 50 -7.16 1.00 19.61
C THR A 50 -5.98 1.97 19.44
N LEU A 51 -6.25 3.24 19.13
CA LEU A 51 -5.22 4.27 18.94
C LEU A 51 -4.62 4.77 20.26
N GLU A 52 -5.41 4.87 21.33
CA GLU A 52 -4.93 5.37 22.62
C GLU A 52 -4.17 4.32 23.44
N SER A 53 -4.55 3.05 23.35
CA SER A 53 -4.01 2.01 24.24
C SER A 53 -3.41 0.80 23.52
N THR A 54 -4.19 0.13 22.67
CA THR A 54 -3.86 -1.24 22.22
C THR A 54 -2.65 -1.25 21.28
N LEU A 55 -2.59 -0.28 20.37
CA LEU A 55 -1.55 -0.19 19.33
C LEU A 55 -0.72 1.08 19.39
N GLY A 56 -1.25 2.15 20.00
CA GLY A 56 -0.62 3.46 20.01
C GLY A 56 -0.13 3.90 21.38
N GLN A 57 -0.19 5.19 21.61
CA GLN A 57 0.23 5.85 22.84
C GLN A 57 -0.82 6.90 23.23
N PRO A 58 -0.87 7.31 24.51
CA PRO A 58 -1.77 8.37 24.95
C PRO A 58 -1.67 9.62 24.06
N GLY A 59 -2.81 10.11 23.58
CA GLY A 59 -2.95 11.28 22.71
C GLY A 59 -2.85 11.02 21.21
N LEU A 60 -2.62 9.77 20.77
CA LEU A 60 -2.54 9.45 19.35
C LEU A 60 -3.88 9.64 18.63
N PHE A 61 -5.02 9.35 19.28
CA PHE A 61 -6.33 9.56 18.66
C PHE A 61 -6.59 11.05 18.43
N GLU A 62 -6.30 11.90 19.43
CA GLU A 62 -6.42 13.34 19.28
C GLU A 62 -5.51 13.90 18.19
N LEU A 63 -4.26 13.41 18.13
CA LEU A 63 -3.32 13.77 17.05
C LEU A 63 -3.90 13.44 15.67
N VAL A 64 -4.45 12.23 15.50
CA VAL A 64 -5.08 11.79 14.25
C VAL A 64 -6.29 12.67 13.92
N GLN A 65 -7.17 12.95 14.89
CA GLN A 65 -8.34 13.80 14.66
C GLN A 65 -7.97 15.22 14.23
N GLN A 66 -6.94 15.81 14.84
CA GLN A 66 -6.52 17.18 14.57
C GLN A 66 -5.78 17.31 13.23
N ARG A 67 -4.91 16.35 12.89
CA ARG A 67 -4.02 16.46 11.72
C ARG A 67 -4.49 15.69 10.50
N CYS A 68 -5.25 14.62 10.72
CA CYS A 68 -5.66 13.68 9.69
C CYS A 68 -7.16 13.33 9.82
N PRO A 69 -8.08 14.32 9.81
CA PRO A 69 -9.50 14.10 10.08
C PRO A 69 -10.21 13.18 9.05
N HIS A 70 -9.56 12.93 7.91
CA HIS A 70 -10.08 12.09 6.81
C HIS A 70 -9.19 10.85 6.58
N LEU A 71 -8.46 10.40 7.62
CA LEU A 71 -7.54 9.27 7.51
C LEU A 71 -8.27 7.92 7.38
N PHE A 72 -9.41 7.78 8.05
CA PHE A 72 -10.20 6.55 8.10
C PHE A 72 -11.57 6.76 7.50
N ALA A 73 -11.90 5.93 6.51
CA ALA A 73 -13.24 5.87 5.96
C ALA A 73 -14.12 4.95 6.81
N ALA A 74 -15.37 5.36 6.99
CA ALA A 74 -16.33 4.60 7.79
C ALA A 74 -16.97 3.43 7.02
N HIS A 75 -16.86 3.44 5.69
CA HIS A 75 -17.47 2.46 4.80
C HIS A 75 -16.43 1.50 4.24
N PRO A 76 -16.74 0.19 4.14
CA PRO A 76 -15.88 -0.77 3.48
C PRO A 76 -15.96 -0.62 1.95
N VAL A 77 -15.01 -1.22 1.25
CA VAL A 77 -15.07 -1.46 -0.20
C VAL A 77 -15.17 -2.97 -0.43
N PHE A 78 -16.09 -3.37 -1.31
CA PHE A 78 -16.28 -4.77 -1.66
C PHE A 78 -15.47 -5.09 -2.92
N ILE A 79 -14.75 -6.22 -2.93
CA ILE A 79 -13.95 -6.67 -4.07
C ILE A 79 -14.22 -8.15 -4.32
N ALA A 80 -14.36 -8.55 -5.58
CA ALA A 80 -14.56 -9.95 -5.94
C ALA A 80 -13.34 -10.80 -5.52
N PRO A 81 -13.53 -11.99 -4.92
CA PRO A 81 -12.43 -12.88 -4.55
C PRO A 81 -11.47 -13.17 -5.72
N ALA A 82 -11.99 -13.38 -6.92
CA ALA A 82 -11.17 -13.58 -8.13
C ALA A 82 -10.24 -12.39 -8.45
N HIS A 83 -10.65 -11.15 -8.14
CA HIS A 83 -9.78 -9.98 -8.28
C HIS A 83 -8.70 -9.94 -7.20
N LEU A 84 -9.02 -10.32 -5.95
CA LEU A 84 -8.02 -10.44 -4.88
C LEU A 84 -6.93 -11.46 -5.26
N ASP A 85 -7.35 -12.63 -5.76
CA ASP A 85 -6.45 -13.68 -6.21
C ASP A 85 -5.60 -13.21 -7.40
N ARG A 86 -6.22 -12.54 -8.38
CA ARG A 86 -5.51 -11.97 -9.53
C ARG A 86 -4.48 -10.92 -9.11
N MET A 87 -4.80 -10.02 -8.17
CA MET A 87 -3.81 -9.06 -7.66
C MET A 87 -2.63 -9.76 -6.98
N ALA A 88 -2.86 -10.82 -6.20
CA ALA A 88 -1.78 -11.60 -5.60
C ALA A 88 -0.92 -12.32 -6.64
N GLN A 89 -1.53 -12.85 -7.71
CA GLN A 89 -0.79 -13.44 -8.83
C GLN A 89 0.08 -12.39 -9.55
N VAL A 90 -0.42 -11.17 -9.75
CA VAL A 90 0.34 -10.07 -10.36
C VAL A 90 1.55 -9.70 -9.49
N VAL A 91 1.39 -9.61 -8.17
CA VAL A 91 2.51 -9.34 -7.25
C VAL A 91 3.62 -10.41 -7.40
N ARG A 92 3.25 -11.70 -7.43
CA ARG A 92 4.21 -12.80 -7.66
C ARG A 92 4.86 -12.75 -9.05
N ALA A 93 4.09 -12.40 -10.07
CA ALA A 93 4.59 -12.27 -11.44
C ALA A 93 5.61 -11.12 -11.59
N VAL A 94 5.35 -9.97 -10.94
CA VAL A 94 6.32 -8.87 -10.91
C VAL A 94 7.58 -9.31 -10.16
N GLU A 95 7.44 -9.94 -9.00
CA GLU A 95 8.59 -10.45 -8.24
C GLU A 95 9.46 -11.41 -9.07
N SER A 96 8.85 -12.32 -9.84
CA SER A 96 9.60 -13.26 -10.67
C SER A 96 10.34 -12.59 -11.83
N VAL A 97 9.77 -11.54 -12.44
CA VAL A 97 10.46 -10.75 -13.47
C VAL A 97 11.59 -9.92 -12.87
N VAL A 98 11.37 -9.29 -11.71
CA VAL A 98 12.41 -8.48 -11.02
C VAL A 98 13.59 -9.34 -10.57
N ALA A 99 13.39 -10.64 -10.35
CA ALA A 99 14.47 -11.58 -10.05
C ALA A 99 15.36 -11.91 -11.27
N LEU A 100 14.92 -11.63 -12.51
CA LEU A 100 15.68 -11.97 -13.72
C LEU A 100 16.91 -11.05 -13.87
N PRO A 101 18.10 -11.60 -14.14
CA PRO A 101 19.31 -10.80 -14.36
C PRO A 101 19.15 -9.77 -15.48
N ALA A 102 18.50 -10.13 -16.59
CA ALA A 102 18.33 -9.24 -17.74
C ALA A 102 17.45 -8.02 -17.43
N TYR A 103 16.35 -8.21 -16.68
CA TYR A 103 15.53 -7.10 -16.21
C TYR A 103 16.32 -6.18 -15.27
N ARG A 104 17.02 -6.77 -14.30
CA ARG A 104 17.82 -6.01 -13.33
C ARG A 104 18.93 -5.22 -14.00
N GLU A 105 19.64 -5.82 -14.95
CA GLU A 105 20.69 -5.16 -15.71
C GLU A 105 20.15 -3.95 -16.47
N GLU A 106 19.04 -4.12 -17.19
CA GLU A 106 18.42 -3.03 -17.94
C GLU A 106 17.97 -1.89 -17.03
N VAL A 107 17.25 -2.18 -15.94
CA VAL A 107 16.77 -1.15 -15.02
C VAL A 107 17.93 -0.45 -14.32
N LEU A 108 18.93 -1.19 -13.85
CA LEU A 108 20.08 -0.62 -13.15
C LEU A 108 21.03 0.14 -14.10
N ALA A 109 21.01 -0.15 -15.40
CA ALA A 109 21.81 0.56 -16.40
C ALA A 109 21.51 2.07 -16.42
N HIS A 110 20.23 2.45 -16.30
CA HIS A 110 19.78 3.84 -16.29
C HIS A 110 19.47 4.40 -14.89
N SER A 111 19.75 3.63 -13.84
CA SER A 111 19.50 4.03 -12.45
C SER A 111 20.66 4.83 -11.84
N PRO A 112 20.41 5.65 -10.80
CA PRO A 112 21.48 6.30 -10.03
C PRO A 112 22.51 5.30 -9.52
N ALA A 113 23.79 5.70 -9.46
CA ALA A 113 24.89 4.79 -9.09
C ALA A 113 24.67 4.07 -7.74
N ILE A 114 24.03 4.73 -6.78
CA ILE A 114 23.72 4.14 -5.47
C ILE A 114 22.74 2.94 -5.56
N ALA A 115 21.87 2.89 -6.56
CA ALA A 115 20.98 1.75 -6.79
C ALA A 115 21.74 0.50 -7.26
N ARG A 116 22.97 0.64 -7.76
CA ARG A 116 23.83 -0.49 -8.12
C ARG A 116 24.59 -1.06 -6.93
N HIS A 117 24.59 -0.38 -5.78
CA HIS A 117 25.17 -0.91 -4.56
C HIS A 117 24.42 -2.18 -4.14
N ASP A 118 25.17 -3.24 -3.84
CA ASP A 118 24.62 -4.54 -3.44
C ASP A 118 24.03 -4.46 -2.02
N PRO A 119 22.70 -4.65 -1.85
CA PRO A 119 22.04 -4.61 -0.56
C PRO A 119 22.26 -5.88 0.27
N SER A 120 23.17 -6.78 -0.14
CA SER A 120 23.46 -8.06 0.54
C SER A 120 22.23 -8.98 0.59
N GLY A 121 21.52 -9.10 -0.54
CA GLY A 121 20.38 -10.02 -0.70
C GLY A 121 19.05 -9.57 -0.07
N VAL A 122 19.07 -8.49 0.73
CA VAL A 122 17.90 -7.82 1.31
C VAL A 122 16.92 -7.39 0.21
N LYS A 123 15.61 -7.50 0.47
CA LYS A 123 14.57 -7.29 -0.55
C LYS A 123 13.99 -5.88 -0.52
N GLY A 124 13.86 -5.29 0.68
CA GLY A 124 13.20 -4.01 0.89
C GLY A 124 11.79 -4.17 1.45
N VAL A 125 11.52 -3.51 2.56
CA VAL A 125 10.20 -3.38 3.20
C VAL A 125 9.64 -1.98 2.93
N PHE A 126 8.36 -1.67 2.95
CA PHE A 126 7.22 -2.44 2.50
C PHE A 126 6.84 -1.96 1.09
N PHE A 127 6.35 -2.87 0.26
CA PHE A 127 5.85 -2.49 -1.07
C PHE A 127 4.34 -2.29 -1.05
N GLY A 128 3.88 -1.36 -1.88
CA GLY A 128 2.46 -1.06 -2.09
C GLY A 128 2.14 -1.15 -3.58
N TYR A 129 1.37 -2.16 -3.96
CA TYR A 129 0.88 -2.33 -5.33
C TYR A 129 -0.54 -1.76 -5.41
N ASP A 130 -0.72 -0.73 -6.23
CA ASP A 130 -1.97 0.02 -6.33
C ASP A 130 -2.73 -0.39 -7.58
N PHE A 131 -4.00 -0.74 -7.42
CA PHE A 131 -4.87 -1.22 -8.48
C PHE A 131 -6.12 -0.37 -8.62
N HIS A 132 -6.56 -0.17 -9.86
CA HIS A 132 -7.95 0.16 -10.14
C HIS A 132 -8.69 -1.13 -10.51
N VAL A 133 -9.80 -1.39 -9.82
CA VAL A 133 -10.59 -2.60 -9.97
C VAL A 133 -12.07 -2.23 -10.04
N THR A 134 -12.73 -2.71 -11.08
CA THR A 134 -14.20 -2.75 -11.25
C THR A 134 -14.56 -4.13 -11.80
N GLU A 135 -15.86 -4.46 -11.91
CA GLU A 135 -16.29 -5.75 -12.48
C GLU A 135 -15.67 -6.05 -13.86
N ASN A 136 -15.51 -5.03 -14.70
CA ASN A 136 -15.03 -5.16 -16.08
C ASN A 136 -13.62 -4.59 -16.31
N ASN A 137 -13.01 -3.93 -15.33
CA ASN A 137 -11.71 -3.29 -15.48
C ASN A 137 -10.76 -3.70 -14.36
N PHE A 138 -9.51 -3.97 -14.73
CA PHE A 138 -8.47 -4.35 -13.80
C PHE A 138 -7.15 -3.77 -14.28
N GLY A 139 -6.43 -3.06 -13.42
CA GLY A 139 -5.13 -2.51 -13.79
C GLY A 139 -4.25 -2.21 -12.58
N LEU A 140 -3.03 -2.75 -12.57
CA LEU A 140 -1.94 -2.28 -11.72
C LEU A 140 -1.49 -0.91 -12.21
N ILE A 141 -1.74 0.14 -11.42
CA ILE A 141 -1.47 1.53 -11.81
C ILE A 141 -0.14 2.03 -11.27
N GLU A 142 0.36 1.49 -10.15
CA GLU A 142 1.60 1.94 -9.53
C GLU A 142 2.15 0.86 -8.57
N ILE A 143 3.48 0.80 -8.45
CA ILE A 143 4.17 0.08 -7.40
C ILE A 143 4.94 1.11 -6.59
N ASN A 144 4.83 1.06 -5.27
CA ASN A 144 5.47 1.98 -4.35
C ASN A 144 6.43 1.20 -3.45
N THR A 145 7.67 1.65 -3.33
CA THR A 145 8.54 1.29 -2.21
C THR A 145 8.31 2.28 -1.07
N ASN A 146 8.43 1.84 0.19
CA ASN A 146 8.07 2.68 1.37
C ASN A 146 6.56 3.00 1.40
N ALA A 147 5.73 1.96 1.26
CA ALA A 147 4.29 2.11 1.29
C ALA A 147 3.78 2.42 2.71
N GLY A 148 3.30 3.66 2.90
CA GLY A 148 2.57 4.04 4.12
C GLY A 148 1.12 3.55 4.13
N GLY A 149 0.57 3.43 5.33
CA GLY A 149 -0.81 3.04 5.63
C GLY A 149 -0.97 1.65 6.26
N ALA A 150 0.05 0.80 6.27
CA ALA A 150 -0.08 -0.59 6.73
C ALA A 150 -0.57 -0.68 8.19
N MET A 151 0.08 0.03 9.11
CA MET A 151 -0.30 -0.02 10.54
C MET A 151 -1.63 0.71 10.80
N LEU A 152 -1.93 1.75 10.03
CA LEU A 152 -3.23 2.42 10.09
C LEU A 152 -4.35 1.46 9.67
N ASN A 153 -4.13 0.64 8.64
CA ASN A 153 -5.10 -0.38 8.25
C ASN A 153 -5.22 -1.51 9.29
N ALA A 154 -4.15 -1.83 10.03
CA ALA A 154 -4.22 -2.77 11.15
C ALA A 154 -5.12 -2.23 12.28
N VAL A 155 -4.94 -0.95 12.66
CA VAL A 155 -5.82 -0.23 13.59
C VAL A 155 -7.26 -0.26 13.08
N LEU A 156 -7.47 0.13 11.82
CA LEU A 156 -8.80 0.18 11.22
C LEU A 156 -9.49 -1.18 11.25
N SER A 157 -8.75 -2.26 11.01
CA SER A 157 -9.26 -3.64 11.05
C SER A 157 -9.71 -4.06 12.45
N ARG A 158 -9.11 -3.54 13.52
CA ARG A 158 -9.53 -3.82 14.91
C ARG A 158 -10.79 -3.05 15.30
N ALA A 159 -10.98 -1.87 14.70
CA ALA A 159 -12.12 -1.01 14.94
C ALA A 159 -13.32 -1.30 14.02
N GLN A 160 -13.31 -2.43 13.29
CA GLN A 160 -14.47 -2.82 12.48
C GLN A 160 -15.50 -3.57 13.32
N HIS A 161 -16.77 -3.27 13.07
CA HIS A 161 -17.92 -4.00 13.61
C HIS A 161 -18.92 -4.31 12.50
N ALA A 162 -19.80 -5.29 12.75
CA ALA A 162 -20.80 -5.68 11.78
C ALA A 162 -21.98 -4.71 11.84
N CYS A 163 -22.29 -4.05 10.73
CA CYS A 163 -23.51 -3.26 10.60
C CYS A 163 -24.78 -4.14 10.58
N CYS A 164 -24.64 -5.40 10.13
CA CYS A 164 -25.74 -6.35 9.94
C CYS A 164 -25.20 -7.79 9.86
N PRO A 165 -26.06 -8.82 10.02
CA PRO A 165 -25.63 -10.24 10.01
C PRO A 165 -24.93 -10.67 8.71
N ALA A 166 -25.26 -10.02 7.59
CA ALA A 166 -24.68 -10.34 6.29
C ALA A 166 -23.19 -9.91 6.22
N ILE A 167 -22.86 -8.77 6.83
CA ILE A 167 -21.48 -8.26 6.92
C ILE A 167 -20.68 -8.97 8.00
N GLU A 168 -21.32 -9.44 9.07
CA GLU A 168 -20.66 -10.19 10.14
C GLU A 168 -19.84 -11.38 9.60
N GLN A 169 -20.33 -12.05 8.56
CA GLN A 169 -19.63 -13.17 7.92
C GLN A 169 -18.45 -12.77 7.04
N LEU A 170 -18.42 -11.51 6.59
CA LEU A 170 -17.34 -10.95 5.78
C LEU A 170 -16.27 -10.30 6.65
N LEU A 171 -16.56 -10.05 7.94
CA LEU A 171 -15.59 -9.48 8.84
C LEU A 171 -14.44 -10.46 9.08
N PRO A 172 -13.19 -9.98 9.00
CA PRO A 172 -12.06 -10.78 9.41
C PRO A 172 -12.15 -11.09 10.91
N PRO A 173 -11.67 -12.26 11.36
CA PRO A 173 -11.50 -12.53 12.78
C PRO A 173 -10.63 -11.46 13.45
N SER A 174 -10.90 -11.14 14.72
CA SER A 174 -10.11 -10.17 15.51
C SER A 174 -8.61 -10.49 15.53
N THR A 175 -8.26 -11.78 15.49
CA THR A 175 -6.88 -12.28 15.44
C THR A 175 -6.12 -11.93 14.16
N LYS A 176 -6.81 -11.49 13.10
CA LYS A 176 -6.17 -11.15 11.82
C LYS A 176 -5.23 -9.94 11.95
N ALA A 177 -5.58 -8.96 12.78
CA ALA A 177 -4.73 -7.79 13.02
C ALA A 177 -3.42 -8.18 13.73
N GLU A 178 -3.51 -9.05 14.74
CA GLU A 178 -2.34 -9.58 15.47
C GLU A 178 -1.44 -10.44 14.58
N ALA A 179 -2.04 -11.27 13.74
CA ALA A 179 -1.32 -12.06 12.75
C ALA A 179 -0.60 -11.15 11.74
N PHE A 180 -1.23 -10.05 11.31
CA PHE A 180 -0.62 -9.08 10.41
C PHE A 180 0.55 -8.33 11.07
N GLU A 181 0.41 -7.87 12.32
CA GLU A 181 1.50 -7.27 13.09
C GLU A 181 2.68 -8.24 13.29
N SER A 182 2.38 -9.52 13.55
CA SER A 182 3.40 -10.56 13.65
C SER A 182 4.13 -10.78 12.32
N ARG A 183 3.42 -10.75 11.18
CA ARG A 183 4.01 -10.83 9.83
C ARG A 183 4.88 -9.61 9.52
N ILE A 184 4.49 -8.42 9.97
CA ILE A 184 5.32 -7.21 9.87
C ILE A 184 6.66 -7.43 10.58
N ILE A 185 6.64 -7.86 11.85
CA ILE A 185 7.88 -8.08 12.61
C ILE A 185 8.72 -9.18 11.98
N ALA A 186 8.11 -10.28 11.54
CA ALA A 186 8.80 -11.37 10.86
C ALA A 186 9.52 -10.88 9.60
N MET A 187 8.90 -9.99 8.84
CA MET A 187 9.50 -9.39 7.65
C MET A 187 10.75 -8.55 7.98
N PHE A 188 10.72 -7.68 9.00
CA PHE A 188 11.91 -6.92 9.40
C PHE A 188 13.04 -7.84 9.90
N ARG A 189 12.70 -8.90 10.64
CA ARG A 189 13.67 -9.91 11.08
C ARG A 189 14.24 -10.71 9.90
N GLN A 190 13.44 -10.95 8.87
CA GLN A 190 13.87 -11.63 7.64
C GLN A 190 14.90 -10.79 6.88
N GLU A 191 14.69 -9.48 6.74
CA GLU A 191 15.68 -8.57 6.14
C GLU A 191 17.01 -8.60 6.90
N TRP A 192 16.93 -8.53 8.24
CA TRP A 192 18.11 -8.60 9.09
C TRP A 192 18.87 -9.92 8.94
N SER A 193 18.14 -11.04 8.92
CA SER A 193 18.72 -12.36 8.72
C SER A 193 19.39 -12.49 7.35
N GLN A 194 18.83 -11.89 6.30
CA GLN A 194 19.41 -11.92 4.95
C GLN A 194 20.66 -11.06 4.83
N TYR A 195 20.73 -9.95 5.56
CA TYR A 195 21.89 -9.06 5.58
C TYR A 195 23.16 -9.76 6.11
N GLY A 196 22.99 -10.84 6.87
CA GLY A 196 24.08 -11.79 7.16
C GLY A 196 25.05 -11.34 8.25
N LEU A 197 24.65 -10.40 9.10
CA LEU A 197 25.46 -10.02 10.27
C LEU A 197 25.26 -11.02 11.42
N ASP A 198 26.37 -11.47 12.01
CA ASP A 198 26.39 -12.39 13.16
C ASP A 198 26.12 -11.65 14.49
N LYS A 199 25.00 -10.92 14.53
CA LYS A 199 24.49 -10.26 15.74
C LYS A 199 22.95 -10.17 15.69
N PRO A 200 22.25 -10.19 16.83
CA PRO A 200 20.80 -10.02 16.85
C PRO A 200 20.42 -8.58 16.47
N LEU A 201 19.27 -8.42 15.82
CA LEU A 201 18.64 -7.12 15.62
C LEU A 201 18.19 -6.56 16.97
N ARG A 202 18.74 -5.41 17.39
CA ARG A 202 18.39 -4.76 18.65
C ARG A 202 17.72 -3.41 18.45
N SER A 203 18.10 -2.65 17.42
CA SER A 203 17.59 -1.28 17.23
C SER A 203 17.12 -0.97 15.82
N ILE A 204 16.02 -0.23 15.72
CA ILE A 204 15.47 0.28 14.46
C ILE A 204 15.25 1.80 14.55
N ALA A 205 15.80 2.56 13.60
CA ALA A 205 15.43 3.96 13.40
C ALA A 205 14.40 4.07 12.26
N ILE A 206 13.28 4.74 12.52
CA ILE A 206 12.32 5.18 11.50
C ILE A 206 12.78 6.58 11.06
N VAL A 207 13.24 6.71 9.83
CA VAL A 207 13.91 7.94 9.35
C VAL A 207 13.07 8.62 8.27
N ASP A 208 12.68 9.87 8.52
CA ASP A 208 12.06 10.77 7.54
C ASP A 208 12.52 12.22 7.78
N GLU A 209 12.35 13.12 6.81
CA GLU A 209 12.62 14.55 7.00
C GLU A 209 11.56 15.18 7.91
N ALA A 210 11.98 15.89 8.95
CA ALA A 210 11.11 16.52 9.94
C ALA A 210 9.92 15.62 10.32
N PRO A 211 10.16 14.42 10.88
CA PRO A 211 9.19 13.34 10.92
C PRO A 211 7.88 13.73 11.60
N GLU A 212 7.96 14.55 12.66
CA GLU A 212 6.78 15.09 13.35
C GLU A 212 5.88 15.93 12.45
N GLN A 213 6.39 16.55 11.38
CA GLN A 213 5.62 17.37 10.45
C GLN A 213 4.94 16.52 9.36
N GLN A 214 5.35 15.26 9.20
CA GLN A 214 4.81 14.38 8.17
C GLN A 214 3.35 14.03 8.41
N TYR A 215 2.57 13.96 7.32
CA TYR A 215 1.15 13.63 7.40
C TYR A 215 0.91 12.25 8.03
N LEU A 216 1.81 11.28 7.77
CA LEU A 216 1.75 9.93 8.32
C LEU A 216 2.56 9.75 9.61
N TYR A 217 2.93 10.84 10.31
CA TYR A 217 3.58 10.73 11.62
C TYR A 217 2.84 9.81 12.61
N PRO A 218 1.49 9.80 12.69
CA PRO A 218 0.77 8.82 13.50
C PRO A 218 1.14 7.35 13.20
N GLU A 219 1.43 7.03 11.93
CA GLU A 219 1.89 5.69 11.56
C GLU A 219 3.31 5.40 12.07
N PHE A 220 4.19 6.40 12.14
CA PHE A 220 5.55 6.21 12.64
C PHE A 220 5.52 5.82 14.11
N LEU A 221 4.64 6.46 14.89
CA LEU A 221 4.37 6.12 16.29
C LEU A 221 3.85 4.68 16.44
N LEU A 222 2.92 4.24 15.58
CA LEU A 222 2.42 2.86 15.59
C LEU A 222 3.53 1.83 15.30
N PHE A 223 4.42 2.10 14.34
CA PHE A 223 5.57 1.24 14.08
C PHE A 223 6.56 1.24 15.25
N GLN A 224 6.84 2.40 15.83
CA GLN A 224 7.72 2.51 17.00
C GLN A 224 7.19 1.65 18.15
N GLN A 225 5.91 1.77 18.50
CA GLN A 225 5.28 0.94 19.53
C GLN A 225 5.29 -0.54 19.17
N LEU A 226 5.01 -0.89 17.91
CA LEU A 226 5.10 -2.27 17.45
C LEU A 226 6.51 -2.85 17.69
N PHE A 227 7.57 -2.15 17.30
CA PHE A 227 8.94 -2.62 17.51
C PHE A 227 9.28 -2.75 19.01
N GLN A 228 8.90 -1.76 19.82
CA GLN A 228 9.15 -1.77 21.27
C GLN A 228 8.48 -2.94 21.99
N ARG A 229 7.22 -3.25 21.67
CA ARG A 229 6.51 -4.42 22.21
C ARG A 229 7.15 -5.75 21.83
N HIS A 230 7.91 -5.78 20.74
CA HIS A 230 8.68 -6.96 20.29
C HIS A 230 10.16 -6.92 20.70
N GLY A 231 10.49 -6.11 21.71
CA GLY A 231 11.80 -6.09 22.36
C GLY A 231 12.90 -5.39 21.57
N LEU A 232 12.53 -4.53 20.61
CA LEU A 232 13.46 -3.73 19.82
C LEU A 232 13.48 -2.29 20.32
N GLU A 233 14.66 -1.69 20.45
CA GLU A 233 14.78 -0.25 20.64
C GLU A 233 14.37 0.48 19.36
N ALA A 234 13.38 1.36 19.43
CA ALA A 234 12.88 2.06 18.25
C ALA A 234 12.80 3.57 18.46
N VAL A 235 13.35 4.32 17.52
CA VAL A 235 13.36 5.79 17.50
C VAL A 235 12.83 6.32 16.18
N ILE A 236 12.21 7.49 16.21
CA ILE A 236 11.79 8.24 15.01
C ILE A 236 12.66 9.48 14.94
N ILE A 237 13.39 9.67 13.84
CA ILE A 237 14.44 10.70 13.77
C ILE A 237 14.53 11.34 12.39
N ASP A 238 14.98 12.60 12.36
CA ASP A 238 15.43 13.26 11.16
C ASP A 238 16.81 12.75 10.73
N PRO A 239 17.11 12.59 9.43
CA PRO A 239 18.42 12.14 8.97
C PRO A 239 19.59 13.02 9.45
N SER A 240 19.37 14.31 9.74
CA SER A 240 20.39 15.22 10.29
C SER A 240 20.81 14.91 11.73
N GLU A 241 20.04 14.10 12.46
CA GLU A 241 20.35 13.67 13.83
C GLU A 241 21.27 12.44 13.86
N LEU A 242 21.60 11.88 12.69
CA LEU A 242 22.47 10.72 12.54
C LEU A 242 23.94 11.11 12.56
N SER A 243 24.75 10.27 13.19
CA SER A 243 26.21 10.35 13.14
C SER A 243 26.82 8.99 12.84
N LEU A 244 27.90 8.98 12.05
CA LEU A 244 28.67 7.77 11.75
C LEU A 244 29.94 7.78 12.61
N ARG A 245 30.15 6.74 13.42
CA ARG A 245 31.31 6.61 14.31
C ARG A 245 31.72 5.14 14.39
N ASP A 246 33.02 4.89 14.24
CA ASP A 246 33.63 3.56 14.34
C ASP A 246 32.93 2.49 13.47
N GLY A 247 32.54 2.89 12.24
CA GLY A 247 31.87 2.00 11.29
C GLY A 247 30.41 1.65 11.65
N LEU A 248 29.81 2.36 12.60
CA LEU A 248 28.42 2.16 13.04
C LEU A 248 27.62 3.46 12.90
N LEU A 249 26.34 3.33 12.56
CA LEU A 249 25.40 4.44 12.56
C LEU A 249 24.86 4.67 13.98
N TRP A 250 24.78 5.93 14.41
CA TRP A 250 24.33 6.30 15.75
C TRP A 250 23.30 7.41 15.74
N HIS A 251 22.38 7.34 16.69
CA HIS A 251 21.59 8.46 17.18
C HIS A 251 21.88 8.66 18.68
N ASN A 252 22.51 9.78 19.04
CA ASN A 252 23.00 10.02 20.40
C ASN A 252 23.90 8.89 20.93
N ARG A 253 23.39 8.07 21.87
CA ARG A 253 24.09 6.90 22.45
C ARG A 253 23.60 5.56 21.91
N LEU A 254 22.59 5.56 21.04
CA LEU A 254 22.01 4.36 20.47
C LEU A 254 22.70 4.05 19.15
N ALA A 255 23.34 2.88 19.05
CA ALA A 255 23.79 2.33 17.77
C ALA A 255 22.57 1.80 17.01
N ILE A 256 22.45 2.12 15.73
CA ILE A 256 21.31 1.79 14.87
C ILE A 256 21.66 0.61 13.96
N ASP A 257 21.10 -0.56 14.27
CA ASP A 257 21.28 -1.76 13.47
C ASP A 257 20.57 -1.63 12.12
N MET A 258 19.34 -1.11 12.13
CA MET A 258 18.50 -0.98 10.94
C MET A 258 17.82 0.38 10.85
N VAL A 259 17.78 0.93 9.64
CA VAL A 259 16.97 2.09 9.29
C VAL A 259 15.76 1.63 8.48
N TYR A 260 14.57 1.82 9.05
CA TYR A 260 13.32 1.80 8.30
C TYR A 260 13.16 3.16 7.60
N ASN A 261 13.54 3.17 6.33
CA ASN A 261 13.60 4.37 5.50
C ASN A 261 12.20 4.83 5.09
N ARG A 262 11.78 5.98 5.63
CA ARG A 262 10.52 6.66 5.28
C ARG A 262 10.73 7.87 4.37
N LEU A 263 11.98 8.19 4.00
CA LEU A 263 12.30 9.30 3.10
C LEU A 263 11.68 9.12 1.72
N THR A 264 11.44 10.26 1.06
CA THR A 264 11.03 10.32 -0.35
C THR A 264 12.20 10.60 -1.30
N ASP A 265 13.37 10.98 -0.77
CA ASP A 265 14.65 10.93 -1.48
C ASP A 265 15.21 9.51 -1.48
N PHE A 266 14.62 8.66 -2.32
CA PHE A 266 14.98 7.23 -2.38
C PHE A 266 16.43 6.96 -2.79
N SER A 267 17.11 7.95 -3.37
CA SER A 267 18.52 7.87 -3.77
C SER A 267 19.49 8.46 -2.75
N LEU A 268 18.97 9.03 -1.65
CA LEU A 268 19.74 9.72 -0.62
C LEU A 268 20.68 10.80 -1.22
N LYS A 269 20.18 11.53 -2.23
CA LYS A 269 20.93 12.56 -2.96
C LYS A 269 21.02 13.87 -2.18
N ALA A 270 20.02 14.20 -1.38
CA ALA A 270 19.98 15.44 -0.62
C ALA A 270 21.12 15.51 0.39
N VAL A 271 21.68 16.70 0.62
CA VAL A 271 22.83 16.90 1.51
C VAL A 271 22.50 16.47 2.94
N GLY A 272 21.27 16.67 3.40
CA GLY A 272 20.81 16.21 4.71
C GLY A 272 20.88 14.69 4.89
N ASN A 273 20.87 13.93 3.79
CA ASN A 273 20.94 12.47 3.80
C ASN A 273 22.38 11.92 3.68
N ALA A 274 23.41 12.79 3.67
CA ALA A 274 24.79 12.38 3.42
C ALA A 274 25.31 11.33 4.42
N THR A 275 25.04 11.50 5.72
CA THR A 275 25.43 10.53 6.76
C THR A 275 24.77 9.17 6.54
N LEU A 276 23.46 9.16 6.28
CA LEU A 276 22.71 7.93 6.01
C LEU A 276 23.19 7.25 4.72
N ARG A 277 23.46 8.05 3.68
CA ARG A 277 24.03 7.58 2.42
C ARG A 277 25.37 6.90 2.64
N GLN A 278 26.25 7.51 3.42
CA GLN A 278 27.56 6.94 3.77
C GLN A 278 27.39 5.65 4.56
N ALA A 279 26.53 5.65 5.58
CA ALA A 279 26.26 4.47 6.41
C ALA A 279 25.73 3.27 5.59
N TYR A 280 24.86 3.52 4.60
CA TYR A 280 24.39 2.49 3.67
C TYR A 280 25.54 1.93 2.82
N LEU A 281 26.36 2.79 2.21
CA LEU A 281 27.46 2.37 1.33
C LEU A 281 28.59 1.64 2.08
N GLU A 282 28.85 2.03 3.32
CA GLU A 282 29.86 1.41 4.19
C GLU A 282 29.31 0.22 4.99
N ARG A 283 28.04 -0.16 4.76
CA ARG A 283 27.36 -1.27 5.47
C ARG A 283 27.31 -1.10 6.99
N ALA A 284 27.36 0.14 7.49
CA ALA A 284 27.31 0.48 8.90
C ALA A 284 25.93 0.29 9.55
N THR A 285 24.88 0.20 8.73
CA THR A 285 23.51 -0.10 9.13
C THR A 285 22.80 -0.80 7.97
N LEU A 286 21.74 -1.57 8.25
CA LEU A 286 20.83 -2.04 7.21
C LEU A 286 19.86 -0.92 6.83
N LEU A 287 19.76 -0.58 5.55
CA LEU A 287 18.75 0.36 5.05
C LEU A 287 17.61 -0.40 4.36
N THR A 288 16.37 -0.25 4.82
CA THR A 288 15.20 -0.88 4.17
C THR A 288 13.97 0.04 4.14
N PRO A 289 13.31 0.25 2.98
CA PRO A 289 13.76 -0.20 1.66
C PRO A 289 15.00 0.59 1.22
N HIS A 290 15.85 -0.07 0.43
CA HIS A 290 17.10 0.50 -0.08
C HIS A 290 16.92 1.07 -1.50
N PRO A 291 17.85 1.94 -1.97
CA PRO A 291 17.77 2.59 -3.29
C PRO A 291 17.60 1.63 -4.48
N GLN A 292 18.21 0.44 -4.41
CA GLN A 292 18.05 -0.58 -5.45
C GLN A 292 16.60 -1.10 -5.54
N ALA A 293 15.93 -1.33 -4.40
CA ALA A 293 14.52 -1.75 -4.41
C ALA A 293 13.64 -0.67 -5.04
N HIS A 294 13.89 0.61 -4.73
CA HIS A 294 13.17 1.70 -5.39
C HIS A 294 13.34 1.68 -6.91
N ALA A 295 14.59 1.58 -7.39
CA ALA A 295 14.89 1.52 -8.82
C ALA A 295 14.20 0.34 -9.53
N LEU A 296 14.24 -0.85 -8.93
CA LEU A 296 13.72 -2.07 -9.55
C LEU A 296 12.19 -2.19 -9.56
N TYR A 297 11.50 -1.53 -8.62
CA TYR A 297 10.05 -1.69 -8.45
C TYR A 297 9.26 -0.41 -8.72
N ALA A 298 9.68 0.74 -8.19
CA ALA A 298 8.83 1.93 -8.10
C ALA A 298 9.05 2.97 -9.21
N ASP A 299 10.14 2.89 -9.98
CA ASP A 299 10.30 3.72 -11.17
C ASP A 299 9.20 3.38 -12.18
N LYS A 300 8.41 4.38 -12.58
CA LYS A 300 7.22 4.14 -13.41
C LYS A 300 7.57 3.68 -14.82
N ARG A 301 8.82 3.87 -15.27
CA ARG A 301 9.34 3.28 -16.52
C ARG A 301 9.28 1.76 -16.51
N ASN A 302 9.37 1.15 -15.33
CA ASN A 302 9.30 -0.29 -15.18
C ASN A 302 7.93 -0.84 -15.61
N LEU A 303 6.85 -0.07 -15.50
CA LEU A 303 5.55 -0.51 -16.01
C LEU A 303 5.55 -0.64 -17.54
N ALA A 304 6.29 0.21 -18.26
CA ALA A 304 6.46 0.08 -19.71
C ALA A 304 7.24 -1.20 -20.08
N LEU A 305 8.23 -1.55 -19.27
CA LEU A 305 8.99 -2.79 -19.41
C LEU A 305 8.12 -4.03 -19.12
N LEU A 306 7.33 -3.99 -18.05
CA LEU A 306 6.50 -5.09 -17.59
C LEU A 306 5.26 -5.33 -18.46
N CYS A 307 4.89 -4.39 -19.33
CA CYS A 307 3.83 -4.55 -20.33
C CYS A 307 4.36 -4.70 -21.77
N ASP A 308 5.66 -4.93 -21.97
CA ASP A 308 6.27 -5.13 -23.29
C ASP A 308 6.43 -6.62 -23.61
N ALA A 309 5.58 -7.14 -24.49
CA ALA A 309 5.57 -8.55 -24.87
C ALA A 309 6.89 -9.02 -25.50
N GLN A 310 7.59 -8.15 -26.24
CA GLN A 310 8.86 -8.53 -26.88
C GLN A 310 9.96 -8.67 -25.84
N ARG A 311 10.03 -7.74 -24.88
CA ARG A 311 11.00 -7.78 -23.78
C ARG A 311 10.77 -8.97 -22.87
N LEU A 312 9.53 -9.19 -22.43
CA LEU A 312 9.22 -10.33 -21.56
C LEU A 312 9.60 -11.66 -22.23
N LYS A 313 9.33 -11.81 -23.53
CA LYS A 313 9.76 -12.98 -24.31
C LYS A 313 11.28 -13.09 -24.39
N ALA A 314 11.98 -11.98 -24.66
CA ALA A 314 13.44 -11.95 -24.76
C ALA A 314 14.14 -12.31 -23.44
N TRP A 315 13.55 -11.93 -22.29
CA TRP A 315 14.04 -12.30 -20.97
C TRP A 315 13.67 -13.74 -20.53
N GLY A 316 12.94 -14.49 -21.37
CA GLY A 316 12.53 -15.86 -21.06
C GLY A 316 11.43 -15.95 -20.00
N VAL A 317 10.61 -14.91 -19.82
CA VAL A 317 9.47 -14.95 -18.91
C VAL A 317 8.48 -16.03 -19.37
N PRO A 318 7.96 -16.90 -18.48
CA PRO A 318 7.00 -17.94 -18.88
C PRO A 318 5.73 -17.35 -19.50
N GLN A 319 5.16 -17.99 -20.53
CA GLN A 319 4.02 -17.45 -21.28
C GLN A 319 2.83 -17.06 -20.39
N ALA A 320 2.47 -17.90 -19.41
CA ALA A 320 1.38 -17.60 -18.48
C ALA A 320 1.66 -16.32 -17.63
N THR A 321 2.92 -16.06 -17.29
CA THR A 321 3.33 -14.83 -16.61
C THR A 321 3.25 -13.63 -17.56
N GLN A 322 3.65 -13.78 -18.82
CA GLN A 322 3.49 -12.73 -19.84
C GLN A 322 2.02 -12.35 -20.01
N ASP A 323 1.15 -13.32 -20.25
CA ASP A 323 -0.29 -13.11 -20.47
C ASP A 323 -0.93 -12.41 -19.26
N LEU A 324 -0.56 -12.82 -18.05
CA LEU A 324 -1.04 -12.18 -16.83
C LEU A 324 -0.59 -10.72 -16.73
N LEU A 325 0.69 -10.42 -16.96
CA LEU A 325 1.22 -9.06 -16.87
C LEU A 325 0.61 -8.15 -17.96
N LEU A 326 0.57 -8.61 -19.20
CA LEU A 326 0.04 -7.85 -20.35
C LEU A 326 -1.46 -7.54 -20.21
N THR A 327 -2.23 -8.41 -19.55
CA THR A 327 -3.66 -8.17 -19.31
C THR A 327 -3.93 -7.40 -18.01
N SER A 328 -2.94 -7.25 -17.14
CA SER A 328 -3.10 -6.68 -15.79
C SER A 328 -2.39 -5.35 -15.60
N ILE A 329 -1.42 -5.01 -16.44
CA ILE A 329 -0.74 -3.71 -16.45
C ILE A 329 -1.28 -2.94 -17.64
N PRO A 330 -1.96 -1.80 -17.43
CA PRO A 330 -2.41 -0.97 -18.53
C PRO A 330 -1.21 -0.55 -19.38
N TYR A 331 -1.37 -0.60 -20.71
CA TYR A 331 -0.28 -0.28 -21.64
C TYR A 331 0.38 1.04 -21.23
N THR A 332 1.69 0.99 -21.03
CA THR A 332 2.49 2.10 -20.53
C THR A 332 3.67 2.29 -21.47
N GLU A 333 3.95 3.53 -21.84
CA GLU A 333 5.10 3.87 -22.66
C GLU A 333 5.79 5.14 -22.13
N ILE A 334 7.09 5.27 -22.40
CA ILE A 334 7.84 6.47 -22.05
C ILE A 334 7.46 7.59 -23.03
N VAL A 335 7.23 8.79 -22.51
CA VAL A 335 6.98 9.97 -23.36
C VAL A 335 8.32 10.41 -23.95
N THR A 336 8.39 10.52 -25.27
CA THR A 336 9.56 10.98 -26.01
C THR A 336 9.17 12.03 -27.04
N ALA A 337 10.15 12.68 -27.66
CA ALA A 337 9.88 13.65 -28.72
C ALA A 337 9.23 12.98 -29.95
N GLU A 338 9.57 11.71 -30.21
CA GLU A 338 9.11 10.96 -31.37
C GLU A 338 7.63 10.56 -31.27
N ASN A 339 7.15 10.18 -30.07
CA ASN A 339 5.74 9.80 -29.86
C ASN A 339 4.84 10.96 -29.40
N ALA A 340 5.40 12.15 -29.17
CA ALA A 340 4.69 13.31 -28.61
C ALA A 340 3.38 13.66 -29.34
N GLU A 341 3.42 13.77 -30.67
CA GLU A 341 2.23 14.17 -31.45
C GLU A 341 1.10 13.14 -31.33
N ARG A 342 1.43 11.85 -31.42
CA ARG A 342 0.45 10.76 -31.24
C ARG A 342 -0.14 10.79 -29.83
N LEU A 343 0.71 10.86 -28.81
CA LEU A 343 0.26 10.90 -27.41
C LEU A 343 -0.62 12.10 -27.13
N TRP A 344 -0.35 13.26 -27.73
CA TRP A 344 -1.19 14.44 -27.61
C TRP A 344 -2.58 14.23 -28.23
N GLN A 345 -2.65 13.60 -29.41
CA GLN A 345 -3.92 13.28 -30.08
C GLN A 345 -4.74 12.25 -29.27
N GLU A 346 -4.08 11.22 -28.74
CA GLU A 346 -4.69 10.11 -27.99
C GLU A 346 -4.93 10.42 -26.49
N ARG A 347 -4.44 11.57 -26.00
CA ARG A 347 -4.35 11.92 -24.56
C ARG A 347 -5.60 11.66 -23.75
N ARG A 348 -6.81 11.76 -24.31
CA ARG A 348 -8.06 11.56 -23.55
C ARG A 348 -8.17 10.15 -22.95
N GLY A 349 -7.54 9.17 -23.58
CA GLY A 349 -7.45 7.79 -23.08
C GLY A 349 -6.21 7.51 -22.25
N LEU A 350 -5.43 8.53 -21.87
CA LEU A 350 -4.12 8.38 -21.23
C LEU A 350 -4.05 9.10 -19.88
N PHE A 351 -3.13 8.62 -19.05
CA PHE A 351 -2.76 9.21 -17.78
C PHE A 351 -1.24 9.39 -17.73
N PHE A 352 -0.77 10.61 -17.48
CA PHE A 352 0.63 10.99 -17.55
C PHE A 352 1.22 11.09 -16.14
N LYS A 353 2.37 10.43 -15.91
CA LYS A 353 3.02 10.37 -14.58
C LYS A 353 4.52 10.63 -14.71
N PRO A 354 5.14 11.41 -13.81
CA PRO A 354 6.59 11.57 -13.78
C PRO A 354 7.26 10.24 -13.41
N CYS A 355 8.39 9.89 -14.05
CA CYS A 355 9.06 8.61 -13.85
C CYS A 355 9.45 8.34 -12.37
N ALA A 356 10.01 9.33 -11.69
CA ALA A 356 10.54 9.24 -10.32
C ALA A 356 9.78 10.10 -9.27
N GLY A 357 8.47 10.24 -9.41
CA GLY A 357 7.64 11.06 -8.51
C GLY A 357 6.97 10.27 -7.37
N PHE A 358 6.75 10.94 -6.22
CA PHE A 358 5.98 10.43 -5.08
C PHE A 358 4.71 11.26 -4.83
N GLY A 359 3.74 10.67 -4.14
CA GLY A 359 2.54 11.38 -3.65
C GLY A 359 1.65 11.97 -4.73
N SER A 360 1.61 11.36 -5.94
CA SER A 360 0.82 11.84 -7.09
C SER A 360 1.12 13.29 -7.53
N ARG A 361 2.30 13.84 -7.19
CA ARG A 361 2.70 15.18 -7.63
C ARG A 361 2.91 15.18 -9.15
N ALA A 362 2.38 16.20 -9.82
CA ALA A 362 2.49 16.40 -11.27
C ALA A 362 2.00 15.21 -12.13
N ALA A 363 0.97 14.51 -11.64
CA ALA A 363 0.25 13.46 -12.36
C ALA A 363 -1.03 14.03 -12.99
N TYR A 364 -1.30 13.67 -14.26
CA TYR A 364 -2.35 14.31 -15.05
C TYR A 364 -3.20 13.31 -15.82
N ARG A 365 -4.53 13.43 -15.72
CA ARG A 365 -5.41 12.83 -16.74
C ARG A 365 -5.29 13.59 -18.04
N GLY A 366 -5.11 12.88 -19.15
CA GLY A 366 -4.87 13.51 -20.44
C GLY A 366 -6.08 14.27 -21.01
N ASP A 367 -7.30 13.92 -20.62
CA ASP A 367 -8.52 14.70 -20.95
C ASP A 367 -8.56 16.08 -20.27
N LYS A 368 -7.74 16.29 -19.24
CA LYS A 368 -7.63 17.55 -18.49
C LYS A 368 -6.32 18.30 -18.76
N LEU A 369 -5.52 17.85 -19.73
CA LEU A 369 -4.25 18.51 -20.05
C LEU A 369 -4.44 19.82 -20.81
N THR A 370 -3.64 20.81 -20.42
CA THR A 370 -3.45 22.06 -21.17
C THR A 370 -2.17 21.99 -22.00
N GLN A 371 -2.05 22.85 -23.01
CA GLN A 371 -0.84 22.95 -23.84
C GLN A 371 0.41 23.28 -23.00
N ARG A 372 0.25 24.12 -21.96
CA ARG A 372 1.36 24.45 -21.06
C ARG A 372 1.88 23.22 -20.32
N VAL A 373 0.98 22.47 -19.67
CA VAL A 373 1.36 21.26 -18.94
C VAL A 373 1.94 20.21 -19.88
N TRP A 374 1.47 20.16 -21.13
CA TRP A 374 2.05 19.29 -22.13
C TRP A 374 3.52 19.60 -22.42
N GLN A 375 3.89 20.89 -22.55
CA GLN A 375 5.30 21.28 -22.71
C GLN A 375 6.12 20.92 -21.46
N GLU A 376 5.56 21.05 -20.26
CA GLU A 376 6.20 20.62 -19.01
C GLU A 376 6.44 19.09 -19.00
N ILE A 377 5.48 18.30 -19.51
CA ILE A 377 5.61 16.85 -19.69
C ILE A 377 6.73 16.50 -20.68
N LEU A 378 6.78 17.16 -21.84
CA LEU A 378 7.82 16.92 -22.85
C LEU A 378 9.23 17.33 -22.40
N ALA A 379 9.33 18.34 -21.52
CA ALA A 379 10.59 18.76 -20.94
C ALA A 379 11.04 17.89 -19.76
N GLY A 380 10.17 17.03 -19.23
CA GLY A 380 10.43 16.16 -18.09
C GLY A 380 10.50 14.68 -18.46
N GLU A 381 10.88 13.85 -17.50
CA GLU A 381 10.81 12.39 -17.64
C GLU A 381 9.41 11.90 -17.23
N TYR A 382 8.61 11.52 -18.22
CA TYR A 382 7.23 11.06 -18.02
C TYR A 382 6.96 9.71 -18.68
N VAL A 383 5.99 9.00 -18.14
CA VAL A 383 5.31 7.88 -18.81
C VAL A 383 3.87 8.27 -19.13
N ALA A 384 3.36 7.75 -20.24
CA ALA A 384 1.95 7.74 -20.59
C ALA A 384 1.40 6.33 -20.36
N GLN A 385 0.39 6.20 -19.52
CA GLN A 385 -0.29 4.94 -19.24
C GLN A 385 -1.74 4.99 -19.73
N ALA A 386 -2.23 3.90 -20.32
CA ALA A 386 -3.63 3.75 -20.67
C ALA A 386 -4.54 3.97 -19.45
N LEU A 387 -5.57 4.79 -19.62
CA LEU A 387 -6.46 5.17 -18.54
C LEU A 387 -7.36 4.00 -18.13
N ILE A 388 -7.20 3.55 -16.89
CA ILE A 388 -8.17 2.68 -16.21
C ILE A 388 -8.96 3.53 -15.21
N LEU A 389 -10.28 3.46 -15.30
CA LEU A 389 -11.15 4.18 -14.38
C LEU A 389 -11.12 3.50 -12.99
N PRO A 390 -11.02 4.29 -11.90
CA PRO A 390 -11.13 3.75 -10.55
C PRO A 390 -12.55 3.23 -10.30
N GLY A 391 -12.66 2.26 -9.39
CA GLY A 391 -13.95 1.84 -8.84
C GLY A 391 -14.61 2.95 -8.05
N GLN A 392 -15.91 2.80 -7.81
CA GLN A 392 -16.72 3.80 -7.12
C GLN A 392 -17.44 3.20 -5.92
N ARG A 393 -17.57 3.98 -4.86
CA ARG A 393 -18.28 3.64 -3.63
C ARG A 393 -19.28 4.73 -3.31
N THR A 394 -20.56 4.37 -3.30
CA THR A 394 -21.64 5.28 -2.87
C THR A 394 -21.78 5.21 -1.36
N LEU A 395 -21.72 6.36 -0.69
CA LEU A 395 -21.79 6.46 0.77
C LEU A 395 -23.22 6.63 1.29
N SER A 396 -24.15 7.17 0.50
CA SER A 396 -25.56 7.31 0.89
C SER A 396 -26.51 7.36 -0.31
N ALA A 397 -27.77 6.92 -0.09
CA ALA A 397 -28.82 6.94 -1.11
C ALA A 397 -29.38 8.35 -1.41
N GLU A 398 -29.21 9.28 -0.49
CA GLU A 398 -29.95 10.56 -0.46
C GLU A 398 -29.35 11.64 -1.37
N THR A 399 -28.07 11.54 -1.75
CA THR A 399 -27.40 12.56 -2.56
C THR A 399 -26.40 11.94 -3.54
N THR A 400 -26.30 12.48 -4.76
CA THR A 400 -25.28 12.08 -5.75
C THR A 400 -23.86 12.55 -5.39
N ALA A 401 -23.73 13.50 -4.46
CA ALA A 401 -22.46 13.95 -3.90
C ALA A 401 -21.79 12.91 -2.97
N SER A 402 -22.44 11.76 -2.74
CA SER A 402 -21.97 10.68 -1.88
C SER A 402 -21.11 9.64 -2.58
N VAL A 403 -20.77 9.81 -3.87
CA VAL A 403 -19.93 8.84 -4.60
C VAL A 403 -18.45 9.20 -4.50
N LEU A 404 -17.67 8.30 -3.90
CA LEU A 404 -16.21 8.36 -3.84
C LEU A 404 -15.58 7.39 -4.82
N LYS A 405 -14.40 7.72 -5.33
CA LYS A 405 -13.56 6.79 -6.08
C LYS A 405 -12.76 5.96 -5.10
N PHE A 406 -12.37 4.75 -5.49
CA PHE A 406 -11.37 3.99 -4.77
C PHE A 406 -10.31 3.39 -5.69
N ASP A 407 -9.13 3.24 -5.10
CA ASP A 407 -8.12 2.28 -5.53
C ASP A 407 -7.94 1.21 -4.44
N VAL A 408 -7.31 0.10 -4.81
CA VAL A 408 -6.97 -0.99 -3.89
C VAL A 408 -5.46 -1.13 -3.81
N ARG A 409 -4.90 -1.05 -2.60
CA ARG A 409 -3.49 -1.25 -2.31
C ARG A 409 -3.26 -2.62 -1.69
N ASN A 410 -2.37 -3.39 -2.30
CA ASN A 410 -1.77 -4.57 -1.69
C ASN A 410 -0.45 -4.17 -1.02
N TYR A 411 -0.37 -4.36 0.30
CA TYR A 411 0.90 -4.33 1.01
C TYR A 411 1.61 -5.66 0.80
N ALA A 412 2.83 -5.65 0.28
CA ALA A 412 3.53 -6.85 -0.13
C ALA A 412 5.00 -6.87 0.31
N TYR A 413 5.54 -8.08 0.41
CA TYR A 413 6.95 -8.35 0.67
C TYR A 413 7.36 -9.69 0.03
N ALA A 414 8.49 -9.72 -0.68
CA ALA A 414 9.03 -10.93 -1.32
C ALA A 414 8.00 -11.71 -2.16
N GLY A 415 7.22 -11.00 -2.99
CA GLY A 415 6.18 -11.59 -3.83
C GLY A 415 4.88 -11.98 -3.10
N GLU A 416 4.81 -11.86 -1.78
CA GLU A 416 3.63 -12.24 -0.99
C GLU A 416 2.82 -11.02 -0.54
N VAL A 417 1.49 -11.13 -0.65
CA VAL A 417 0.56 -10.10 -0.15
C VAL A 417 0.39 -10.28 1.36
N LEU A 418 0.74 -9.23 2.11
CA LEU A 418 0.61 -9.17 3.56
C LEU A 418 -0.80 -8.73 3.98
N SER A 419 -1.32 -7.68 3.34
CA SER A 419 -2.65 -7.14 3.58
C SER A 419 -3.16 -6.37 2.37
N VAL A 420 -4.47 -6.14 2.31
CA VAL A 420 -5.17 -5.42 1.25
C VAL A 420 -6.04 -4.34 1.89
N ALA A 421 -5.95 -3.12 1.37
CA ALA A 421 -6.78 -2.00 1.82
C ALA A 421 -7.24 -1.18 0.62
N ALA A 422 -8.38 -0.51 0.75
CA ALA A 422 -8.83 0.46 -0.23
C ALA A 422 -8.53 1.88 0.26
N ARG A 423 -8.45 2.82 -0.67
CA ARG A 423 -8.36 4.25 -0.37
C ARG A 423 -9.49 4.98 -1.06
N LEU A 424 -10.37 5.61 -0.29
CA LEU A 424 -11.51 6.37 -0.79
C LEU A 424 -11.16 7.85 -0.96
N TYR A 425 -11.47 8.42 -2.13
CA TYR A 425 -11.09 9.79 -2.47
C TYR A 425 -11.99 10.43 -3.54
N GLN A 426 -11.91 11.76 -3.65
CA GLN A 426 -12.37 12.54 -4.80
C GLN A 426 -11.19 13.17 -5.53
N GLY A 427 -11.38 13.53 -6.80
CA GLY A 427 -10.35 14.16 -7.62
C GLY A 427 -9.74 13.22 -8.68
N GLN A 428 -8.55 13.59 -9.18
CA GLN A 428 -7.85 12.80 -10.21
C GLN A 428 -7.00 11.68 -9.63
N THR A 429 -6.47 11.89 -8.43
CA THR A 429 -5.54 11.01 -7.74
C THR A 429 -5.94 10.84 -6.29
N THR A 430 -5.50 9.73 -5.71
CA THR A 430 -5.75 9.37 -4.32
C THR A 430 -5.24 10.44 -3.37
N ASN A 431 -6.05 10.77 -2.36
CA ASN A 431 -5.72 11.75 -1.33
C ASN A 431 -6.49 11.47 -0.04
N PHE A 432 -5.99 12.02 1.07
CA PHE A 432 -6.60 11.90 2.40
C PHE A 432 -7.19 13.25 2.87
N ARG A 433 -7.81 13.98 1.94
CA ARG A 433 -8.43 15.29 2.20
C ARG A 433 -9.94 15.31 1.91
N THR A 434 -10.48 14.18 1.44
CA THR A 434 -11.87 14.06 1.02
C THR A 434 -12.73 13.67 2.21
N LEU A 435 -13.83 14.39 2.44
CA LEU A 435 -14.82 14.02 3.45
C LEU A 435 -15.41 12.63 3.15
N GLY A 436 -15.44 11.75 4.16
CA GLY A 436 -15.86 10.35 4.01
C GLY A 436 -14.83 9.44 3.32
N GLY A 437 -13.71 10.02 2.86
CA GLY A 437 -12.58 9.29 2.28
C GLY A 437 -11.62 8.74 3.33
N GLY A 438 -10.46 8.28 2.86
CA GLY A 438 -9.40 7.72 3.69
C GLY A 438 -9.19 6.23 3.45
N PHE A 439 -8.42 5.60 4.33
CA PHE A 439 -8.23 4.15 4.32
C PHE A 439 -9.56 3.46 4.64
N ALA A 440 -9.90 2.46 3.83
CA ALA A 440 -11.11 1.68 3.94
C ALA A 440 -10.78 0.18 3.98
N PRO A 441 -11.47 -0.61 4.80
CA PRO A 441 -11.28 -2.06 4.78
C PRO A 441 -11.81 -2.63 3.47
N VAL A 442 -11.15 -3.69 2.98
CA VAL A 442 -11.61 -4.45 1.82
C VAL A 442 -12.30 -5.72 2.29
N TYR A 443 -13.58 -5.87 1.93
CA TYR A 443 -14.34 -7.08 2.19
C TYR A 443 -14.42 -7.92 0.92
N PRO A 444 -14.00 -9.21 0.97
CA PRO A 444 -14.21 -10.10 -0.15
C PRO A 444 -15.71 -10.25 -0.36
N GLY A 445 -16.16 -10.14 -1.61
CA GLY A 445 -17.53 -10.47 -1.96
C GLY A 445 -17.90 -11.90 -1.56
N PRO A 446 -19.20 -12.19 -1.34
CA PRO A 446 -19.66 -13.55 -1.15
C PRO A 446 -19.21 -14.39 -2.35
N LYS A 447 -18.70 -15.60 -2.09
CA LYS A 447 -18.35 -16.53 -3.17
C LYS A 447 -19.63 -16.83 -3.95
N THR A 448 -19.62 -16.59 -5.25
CA THR A 448 -20.68 -17.10 -6.13
C THR A 448 -20.62 -18.62 -6.05
N ALA A 449 -21.74 -19.27 -5.73
CA ALA A 449 -21.84 -20.72 -5.85
C ALA A 449 -21.60 -21.08 -7.31
N GLY A 450 -20.50 -21.78 -7.58
CA GLY A 450 -20.17 -22.31 -8.91
C GLY A 450 -21.00 -23.52 -9.26
#